data_AF-A0A924ICF6-F1
#
_entry.id   AF-A0A924ICF6-F1
#
_cell.length_a   1.000
_cell.length_b   1.000
_cell.length_c   1.000
_cell.angle_alpha   90.00
_cell.angle_beta   90.00
_cell.angle_gamma   90.00
#
_symmetry.space_group_name_H-M   'P 1'
#
loop_
_entity.id
_entity.type
_entity.pdbx_description
1 polymer ?
#
loop_
_entity_poly.entity_id
_entity_poly.type
_entity_poly.pdbx_seq_one_letter_code
_entity_poly.pdbx_strand_id
1 'polypeptide(L)'
;MNQHFQENQEPLAAHSPFVQTSAQERESTVTPEELSETQALGIQLSEETRRAERRERFAVLGIGGVGLLLIGIVVIGAPRPLPEFIMSPFFILTIIGVIALYMPVTLSSLHRPRRVQRKLVQKLAQEGSPLLVRALIDSLFLKDVVEDAIAKRTAKRALIQLLPRLDEVQDFHLSSRQSMILRQVFMFPLESVWRKDVSGLFKPVEAEETAFRVSVLKGFALVGDEDCLSLVEKIALGDAKTEGETAIKRTAQECLPLLKERIEGQRAEKTLLRASSAEGGGEVLLRPSTEMHGTAETELLRPLDE
;
A
#
# COMPACT_ATOMS: atom_id res chain seq x y z
N MET A 1 -30.40 -46.72 -27.26
CA MET A 1 -30.55 -46.60 -25.80
C MET A 1 -30.16 -45.18 -25.42
N ASN A 2 -30.97 -44.12 -25.55
CA ASN A 2 -32.42 -43.91 -25.40
C ASN A 2 -33.00 -44.56 -24.15
N GLN A 3 -33.12 -43.77 -23.06
CA GLN A 3 -34.33 -43.72 -22.23
C GLN A 3 -34.35 -42.47 -21.34
N HIS A 4 -35.35 -41.63 -21.61
CA HIS A 4 -36.13 -40.78 -20.71
C HIS A 4 -35.46 -40.13 -19.49
N PHE A 5 -35.28 -38.81 -19.57
CA PHE A 5 -35.47 -37.93 -18.42
C PHE A 5 -36.42 -36.80 -18.85
N GLN A 6 -37.70 -37.07 -18.65
CA GLN A 6 -38.81 -36.18 -18.95
C GLN A 6 -39.27 -35.52 -17.65
N GLU A 7 -39.53 -34.22 -17.74
CA GLU A 7 -40.66 -33.54 -17.09
C GLU A 7 -40.76 -33.55 -15.56
N ASN A 8 -40.34 -32.43 -14.96
CA ASN A 8 -41.09 -31.80 -13.88
C ASN A 8 -40.77 -30.29 -13.87
N GLN A 9 -41.45 -29.55 -14.74
CA GLN A 9 -41.61 -28.10 -14.62
C GLN A 9 -42.89 -27.83 -13.83
N GLU A 10 -42.75 -27.59 -12.52
CA GLU A 10 -43.80 -26.93 -11.74
C GLU A 10 -43.75 -25.41 -12.00
N PRO A 11 -44.86 -24.77 -12.40
CA PRO A 11 -44.92 -23.32 -12.49
C PRO A 11 -45.17 -22.73 -11.10
N LEU A 12 -44.11 -22.37 -10.38
CA LEU A 12 -44.22 -21.65 -9.12
C LEU A 12 -44.52 -20.16 -9.40
N ALA A 13 -45.79 -19.89 -9.69
CA ALA A 13 -46.36 -18.56 -9.53
C ALA A 13 -46.63 -18.31 -8.04
N ALA A 14 -45.74 -17.57 -7.37
CA ALA A 14 -46.04 -17.00 -6.06
C ALA A 14 -45.29 -15.67 -5.87
N HIS A 15 -46.08 -14.61 -5.87
CA HIS A 15 -45.76 -13.24 -5.48
C HIS A 15 -44.69 -13.15 -4.39
N SER A 16 -43.52 -12.66 -4.75
CA SER A 16 -42.61 -12.06 -3.76
C SER A 16 -43.07 -10.61 -3.56
N PRO A 17 -43.50 -10.21 -2.35
CA PRO A 17 -43.78 -8.81 -2.07
C PRO A 17 -42.47 -8.05 -2.27
N PHE A 18 -42.51 -7.13 -3.22
CA PHE A 18 -41.47 -6.17 -3.51
C PHE A 18 -41.30 -5.30 -2.25
N VAL A 19 -40.49 -5.78 -1.31
CA VAL A 19 -40.01 -4.96 -0.19
C VAL A 19 -39.00 -4.02 -0.80
N GLN A 20 -39.51 -2.91 -1.34
CA GLN A 20 -38.80 -1.64 -1.45
C GLN A 20 -38.42 -1.21 -0.02
N THR A 21 -37.43 -1.90 0.55
CA THR A 21 -36.67 -1.38 1.67
C THR A 21 -35.85 -0.26 1.06
N SER A 22 -36.38 0.95 1.22
CA SER A 22 -35.68 2.23 1.19
C SER A 22 -34.16 2.09 1.34
N ALA A 23 -33.47 1.92 0.23
CA ALA A 23 -32.01 2.00 0.12
C ALA A 23 -31.51 3.45 0.14
N GLN A 24 -32.35 4.40 0.58
CA GLN A 24 -32.15 5.83 0.43
C GLN A 24 -31.77 6.54 1.75
N GLU A 25 -31.51 5.80 2.84
CA GLU A 25 -31.25 6.44 4.14
C GLU A 25 -30.25 5.67 5.00
N ARG A 26 -29.14 5.26 4.39
CA ARG A 26 -27.87 5.06 5.08
C ARG A 26 -26.78 5.81 4.34
N GLU A 27 -27.06 7.08 4.04
CA GLU A 27 -26.00 8.07 3.94
C GLU A 27 -25.44 8.19 5.35
N SER A 28 -24.50 7.29 5.63
CA SER A 28 -23.76 7.26 6.88
C SER A 28 -22.95 8.54 6.83
N THR A 29 -23.48 9.62 7.41
CA THR A 29 -22.76 10.87 7.60
C THR A 29 -21.58 10.53 8.50
N VAL A 30 -20.50 10.08 7.88
CA VAL A 30 -19.22 9.83 8.54
C VAL A 30 -18.89 11.15 9.20
N THR A 31 -18.92 11.15 10.52
CA THR A 31 -18.69 12.39 11.25
C THR A 31 -17.27 12.84 10.94
N PRO A 32 -17.02 14.15 10.77
CA PRO A 32 -15.66 14.67 10.56
C PRO A 32 -14.66 14.17 11.62
N GLU A 33 -15.15 13.84 12.81
CA GLU A 33 -14.40 13.27 13.92
C GLU A 33 -13.89 11.85 13.63
N GLU A 34 -14.74 10.93 13.16
CA GLU A 34 -14.34 9.56 12.77
C GLU A 34 -13.34 9.57 11.59
N LEU A 35 -13.54 10.49 10.65
CA LEU A 35 -12.64 10.66 9.52
C LEU A 35 -11.27 11.20 9.98
N SER A 36 -11.24 12.01 11.05
CA SER A 36 -10.00 12.47 11.67
C SER A 36 -9.28 11.35 12.44
N GLU A 37 -10.01 10.47 13.12
CA GLU A 37 -9.41 9.36 13.89
C GLU A 37 -8.78 8.31 12.97
N THR A 38 -9.49 7.91 11.91
CA THR A 38 -8.97 6.98 10.88
C THR A 38 -7.71 7.53 10.21
N GLN A 39 -7.70 8.82 9.87
CA GLN A 39 -6.52 9.50 9.32
C GLN A 39 -5.39 9.55 10.33
N ALA A 40 -5.67 9.84 11.60
CA ALA A 40 -4.67 9.85 12.67
C ALA A 40 -4.01 8.48 12.85
N LEU A 41 -4.78 7.38 12.77
CA LEU A 41 -4.23 6.01 12.83
C LEU A 41 -3.32 5.70 11.63
N GLY A 42 -3.72 6.10 10.42
CA GLY A 42 -2.90 5.97 9.22
C GLY A 42 -1.59 6.74 9.31
N ILE A 43 -1.65 8.00 9.76
CA ILE A 43 -0.49 8.85 9.98
C ILE A 43 0.41 8.22 11.05
N GLN A 44 -0.15 7.75 12.17
CA GLN A 44 0.61 7.12 13.26
C GLN A 44 1.34 5.86 12.79
N LEU A 45 0.71 5.02 11.97
CA LEU A 45 1.37 3.84 11.39
C LEU A 45 2.52 4.26 10.45
N SER A 46 2.30 5.25 9.59
CA SER A 46 3.33 5.77 8.67
C SER A 46 4.50 6.44 9.42
N GLU A 47 4.23 7.07 10.56
CA GLU A 47 5.27 7.64 11.42
C GLU A 47 6.04 6.58 12.17
N GLU A 48 5.36 5.59 12.77
CA GLU A 48 5.99 4.46 13.47
C GLU A 48 6.93 3.69 12.53
N THR A 49 6.50 3.45 11.31
CA THR A 49 7.33 2.80 10.28
C THR A 49 8.54 3.65 9.90
N ARG A 50 8.38 4.95 9.67
CA ARG A 50 9.50 5.86 9.39
C ARG A 50 10.46 6.01 10.58
N ARG A 51 9.94 6.01 11.81
CA ARG A 51 10.73 6.04 13.05
C ARG A 51 11.52 4.73 13.22
N ALA A 52 10.93 3.58 12.90
CA ALA A 52 11.61 2.30 12.91
C ALA A 52 12.78 2.28 11.90
N GLU A 53 12.56 2.71 10.66
CA GLU A 53 13.63 2.81 9.65
C GLU A 53 14.78 3.74 10.09
N ARG A 54 14.45 4.89 10.70
CA ARG A 54 15.47 5.80 11.23
C ARG A 54 16.27 5.15 12.34
N ARG A 55 15.62 4.47 13.29
CA ARG A 55 16.30 3.77 14.39
C ARG A 55 17.22 2.67 13.88
N GLU A 56 16.81 1.93 12.86
CA GLU A 56 17.64 0.90 12.24
C GLU A 56 18.91 1.52 11.64
N ARG A 57 18.78 2.58 10.84
CA ARG A 57 19.94 3.27 10.25
C ARG A 57 20.87 3.84 11.33
N PHE A 58 20.32 4.45 12.38
CA PHE A 58 21.12 4.96 13.49
C PHE A 58 21.80 3.84 14.29
N ALA A 59 21.14 2.69 14.48
CA ALA A 59 21.74 1.53 15.13
C ALA A 59 22.90 0.97 14.30
N VAL A 60 22.72 0.77 12.99
CA VAL A 60 23.76 0.28 12.09
C VAL A 60 24.95 1.24 12.04
N LEU A 61 24.69 2.55 11.91
CA LEU A 61 25.74 3.58 11.93
C LEU A 61 26.44 3.65 13.28
N GLY A 62 25.70 3.57 14.39
CA GLY A 62 26.26 3.59 15.73
C GLY A 62 27.17 2.40 15.99
N ILE A 63 26.75 1.20 15.59
CA ILE A 63 27.54 -0.03 15.74
C ILE A 63 28.78 0.01 14.85
N GLY A 64 28.63 0.44 13.60
CA GLY A 64 29.76 0.63 12.70
C GLY A 64 30.78 1.64 13.25
N GLY A 65 30.30 2.75 13.80
CA GLY A 65 31.13 3.78 14.41
C GLY A 65 31.88 3.29 15.65
N VAL A 66 31.20 2.62 16.58
CA VAL A 66 31.86 2.08 17.78
C VAL A 66 32.82 0.96 17.43
N GLY A 67 32.47 0.09 16.49
CA GLY A 67 33.36 -0.96 16.00
C GLY A 67 34.65 -0.38 15.41
N LEU A 68 34.55 0.63 14.54
CA LEU A 68 35.71 1.32 13.97
C LEU A 68 36.55 2.03 15.03
N LEU A 69 35.92 2.66 16.01
CA LEU A 69 36.62 3.34 17.10
C LEU A 69 37.41 2.36 17.97
N LEU A 70 36.82 1.21 18.33
CA LEU A 70 37.50 0.16 19.08
C LEU A 70 38.68 -0.42 18.29
N ILE A 71 38.51 -0.68 16.99
CA ILE A 71 39.60 -1.12 16.11
C ILE A 71 40.73 -0.08 16.10
N GLY A 72 40.40 1.21 15.96
CA GLY A 72 41.38 2.30 15.95
C GLY A 72 42.19 2.39 17.25
N ILE A 73 41.53 2.31 18.42
CA ILE A 73 42.20 2.32 19.72
C ILE A 73 43.18 1.16 19.84
N VAL A 74 42.74 -0.02 19.40
CA VAL A 74 43.53 -1.24 19.46
C VAL A 74 44.76 -1.17 18.53
N VAL A 75 44.60 -0.61 17.32
CA VAL A 75 45.70 -0.45 16.35
C VAL A 75 46.73 0.58 16.83
N ILE A 76 46.30 1.72 17.38
CA ILE A 76 47.21 2.78 17.86
C ILE A 76 48.00 2.32 19.11
N GLY A 77 47.37 1.52 19.98
CA GLY A 77 47.99 1.06 21.22
C GLY A 77 48.93 -0.14 21.07
N ALA A 78 49.01 -0.77 19.90
CA ALA A 78 49.76 -2.01 19.71
C ALA A 78 51.26 -1.73 19.44
N PRO A 79 52.19 -2.19 20.29
CA PRO A 79 53.63 -2.05 20.03
C PRO A 79 54.16 -3.09 19.01
N ARG A 80 53.28 -3.91 18.43
CA ARG A 80 53.63 -5.05 17.56
C ARG A 80 53.15 -4.81 16.12
N PRO A 81 53.81 -5.42 15.12
CA PRO A 81 53.33 -5.36 13.75
C PRO A 81 51.92 -5.97 13.62
N LEU A 82 51.06 -5.32 12.82
CA LEU A 82 49.66 -5.67 12.57
C LEU A 82 49.36 -7.17 12.36
N PRO A 83 50.11 -7.94 11.53
CA PRO A 83 49.76 -9.33 11.25
C PRO A 83 49.85 -10.25 12.47
N GLU A 84 50.81 -10.02 13.37
CA GLU A 84 50.93 -10.82 14.60
C GLU A 84 49.84 -10.48 15.62
N PHE A 85 49.39 -9.22 15.61
CA PHE A 85 48.38 -8.74 16.54
C PHE A 85 46.98 -9.30 16.21
N ILE A 86 46.62 -9.38 14.92
CA ILE A 86 45.31 -9.89 14.48
C ILE A 86 45.12 -11.38 14.88
N MET A 87 46.21 -12.15 14.91
CA MET A 87 46.20 -13.56 15.34
C MET A 87 46.17 -13.74 16.87
N SER A 88 46.23 -12.66 17.65
CA SER A 88 46.24 -12.74 19.10
C SER A 88 44.89 -13.25 19.63
N PRO A 89 44.87 -14.23 20.56
CA PRO A 89 43.63 -14.71 21.16
C PRO A 89 42.89 -13.61 21.92
N PHE A 90 43.60 -12.62 22.45
CA PHE A 90 43.00 -11.46 23.11
C PHE A 90 42.19 -10.60 22.13
N PHE A 91 42.71 -10.39 20.92
CA PHE A 91 42.00 -9.62 19.89
C PHE A 91 40.70 -10.33 19.49
N ILE A 92 40.76 -11.65 19.27
CA ILE A 92 39.59 -12.47 18.94
C ILE A 92 38.55 -12.42 20.08
N LEU A 93 38.98 -12.58 21.34
CA LEU A 93 38.08 -12.49 22.50
C LEU A 93 37.44 -11.11 22.65
N THR A 94 38.18 -10.03 22.36
CA THR A 94 37.59 -8.67 22.38
C THR A 94 36.53 -8.50 21.28
N ILE A 95 36.76 -9.01 20.07
CA ILE A 95 35.77 -8.97 18.99
C ILE A 95 34.53 -9.77 19.39
N ILE A 96 34.70 -10.99 19.89
CA ILE A 96 33.58 -11.84 20.34
C ILE A 96 32.81 -11.15 21.47
N GLY A 97 33.50 -10.56 22.45
CA GLY A 97 32.88 -9.83 23.56
C GLY A 97 32.08 -8.62 23.08
N VAL A 98 32.61 -7.85 22.13
CA VAL A 98 31.89 -6.75 21.48
C VAL A 98 30.65 -7.31 20.76
N ILE A 99 30.78 -8.32 19.90
CA ILE A 99 29.64 -8.93 19.21
C ILE A 99 28.58 -9.42 20.21
N ALA A 100 28.98 -10.13 21.26
CA ALA A 100 28.08 -10.66 22.28
C ALA A 100 27.38 -9.57 23.10
N LEU A 101 28.03 -8.42 23.33
CA LEU A 101 27.44 -7.28 24.03
C LEU A 101 26.45 -6.52 23.13
N TYR A 102 26.76 -6.38 21.84
CA TYR A 102 25.93 -5.61 20.90
C TYR A 102 24.76 -6.41 20.32
N MET A 103 24.92 -7.72 20.13
CA MET A 103 23.91 -8.59 19.51
C MET A 103 22.55 -8.58 20.24
N PRO A 104 22.46 -8.60 21.59
CA PRO A 104 21.16 -8.53 22.28
C PRO A 104 20.49 -7.17 22.11
N VAL A 105 21.26 -6.08 22.04
CA VAL A 105 20.72 -4.72 21.86
C VAL A 105 20.17 -4.55 20.45
N THR A 106 20.88 -5.05 19.43
CA THR A 106 20.35 -5.06 18.06
C THR A 106 19.15 -5.97 17.93
N LEU A 107 19.20 -7.21 18.43
CA LEU A 107 18.07 -8.12 18.36
C LEU A 107 16.85 -7.55 19.10
N SER A 108 17.00 -7.06 20.32
CA SER A 108 15.86 -6.51 21.07
C SER A 108 15.27 -5.26 20.41
N SER A 109 16.11 -4.39 19.84
CA SER A 109 15.67 -3.23 19.05
C SER A 109 14.88 -3.66 17.81
N LEU A 110 15.27 -4.74 17.16
CA LEU A 110 14.56 -5.29 16.00
C LEU A 110 13.19 -5.89 16.37
N HIS A 111 12.98 -6.37 17.60
CA HIS A 111 11.75 -7.06 18.00
C HIS A 111 10.64 -6.14 18.54
N ARG A 112 10.95 -5.00 19.16
CA ARG A 112 9.94 -4.11 19.78
C ARG A 112 8.90 -3.49 18.82
N PRO A 113 9.25 -2.94 17.64
CA PRO A 113 8.26 -2.27 16.78
C PRO A 113 7.16 -3.22 16.26
N ARG A 114 7.44 -4.53 16.24
CA ARG A 114 6.56 -5.56 15.67
C ARG A 114 5.22 -5.69 16.39
N ARG A 115 5.21 -5.61 17.73
CA ARG A 115 3.98 -5.77 18.51
C ARG A 115 3.00 -4.62 18.30
N VAL A 116 3.52 -3.40 18.13
CA VAL A 116 2.71 -2.21 17.91
C VAL A 116 2.12 -2.24 16.50
N GLN A 117 2.95 -2.53 15.49
CA GLN A 117 2.50 -2.65 14.10
C GLN A 117 1.41 -3.71 13.92
N ARG A 118 1.55 -4.89 14.53
CA ARG A 118 0.51 -5.93 14.50
C ARG A 118 -0.83 -5.44 15.02
N LYS A 119 -0.83 -4.74 16.17
CA LYS A 119 -2.05 -4.21 16.76
C LYS A 119 -2.67 -3.12 15.88
N LEU A 120 -1.85 -2.23 15.30
CA LEU A 120 -2.33 -1.19 14.39
C LEU A 120 -2.90 -1.78 13.10
N VAL A 121 -2.19 -2.69 12.44
CA VAL A 121 -2.69 -3.36 11.22
C VAL A 121 -3.97 -4.15 11.51
N GLN A 122 -4.06 -4.81 12.67
CA GLN A 122 -5.28 -5.50 13.07
C GLN A 122 -6.45 -4.55 13.30
N LYS A 123 -6.21 -3.41 13.97
CA LYS A 123 -7.24 -2.36 14.16
C LYS A 123 -7.70 -1.80 12.83
N LEU A 124 -6.76 -1.42 11.96
CA LEU A 124 -7.06 -0.90 10.62
C LEU A 124 -7.83 -1.91 9.76
N ALA A 125 -7.48 -3.20 9.87
CA ALA A 125 -8.18 -4.27 9.18
C ALA A 125 -9.61 -4.48 9.71
N GLN A 126 -9.86 -4.23 10.99
CA GLN A 126 -11.19 -4.35 11.60
C GLN A 126 -12.10 -3.18 11.26
N GLU A 127 -11.52 -1.98 11.11
CA GLU A 127 -12.26 -0.75 10.83
C GLU A 127 -12.85 -0.74 9.42
N GLY A 128 -12.23 -1.44 8.47
CA GLY A 128 -12.82 -1.67 7.14
C GLY A 128 -13.02 -0.39 6.31
N SER A 129 -12.38 0.71 6.69
CA SER A 129 -12.49 1.98 5.97
C SER A 129 -11.64 1.95 4.69
N PRO A 130 -12.19 2.33 3.53
CA PRO A 130 -11.46 2.38 2.27
C PRO A 130 -10.32 3.41 2.27
N LEU A 131 -10.38 4.43 3.14
CA LEU A 131 -9.31 5.42 3.32
C LEU A 131 -8.01 4.79 3.85
N LEU A 132 -8.11 3.67 4.58
CA LEU A 132 -6.98 2.98 5.19
C LEU A 132 -6.20 2.10 4.21
N VAL A 133 -6.72 1.92 3.00
CA VAL A 133 -6.07 1.10 1.96
C VAL A 133 -4.64 1.57 1.70
N ARG A 134 -4.39 2.88 1.70
CA ARG A 134 -3.03 3.45 1.54
C ARG A 134 -2.08 2.96 2.63
N ALA A 135 -2.47 3.08 3.90
CA ALA A 135 -1.67 2.67 5.05
C ALA A 135 -1.44 1.15 5.06
N LEU A 136 -2.45 0.36 4.67
CA LEU A 136 -2.34 -1.09 4.53
C LEU A 136 -1.37 -1.50 3.42
N ILE A 137 -1.39 -0.84 2.26
CA ILE A 137 -0.44 -1.10 1.17
C ILE A 137 0.98 -0.81 1.63
N ASP A 138 1.21 0.32 2.29
CA ASP A 138 2.53 0.71 2.81
C ASP A 138 3.04 -0.31 3.84
N SER A 139 2.14 -0.87 4.66
CA SER A 139 2.49 -1.90 5.64
C SER A 139 2.90 -3.25 5.01
N LEU A 140 2.42 -3.55 3.80
CA LEU A 140 2.57 -4.86 3.16
C LEU A 140 4.00 -5.12 2.63
N PHE A 141 4.78 -4.04 2.44
CA PHE A 141 6.13 -4.06 1.89
C PHE A 141 7.19 -3.42 2.81
N LEU A 142 6.90 -3.33 4.10
CA LEU A 142 7.93 -3.03 5.11
C LEU A 142 9.05 -4.07 4.99
N LYS A 143 10.28 -3.59 4.81
CA LYS A 143 11.46 -4.33 4.31
C LYS A 143 11.82 -5.59 5.14
N ASP A 144 11.31 -5.70 6.36
CA ASP A 144 11.52 -6.82 7.29
C ASP A 144 10.48 -7.96 7.13
N VAL A 145 10.03 -8.17 5.88
CA VAL A 145 8.90 -9.03 5.47
C VAL A 145 8.98 -10.47 5.99
N VAL A 146 10.17 -11.00 6.25
CA VAL A 146 10.33 -12.40 6.68
C VAL A 146 9.76 -12.61 8.09
N GLU A 147 9.76 -11.59 8.95
CA GLU A 147 9.52 -11.78 10.38
C GLU A 147 8.08 -11.45 10.84
N ASP A 148 7.25 -10.84 9.99
CA ASP A 148 5.84 -10.57 10.32
C ASP A 148 4.82 -11.12 9.32
N ALA A 149 4.92 -12.43 9.07
CA ALA A 149 3.95 -13.16 8.26
C ALA A 149 2.49 -12.99 8.73
N ILE A 150 2.26 -12.75 10.03
CA ILE A 150 0.92 -12.56 10.59
C ILE A 150 0.35 -11.20 10.18
N ALA A 151 1.07 -10.10 10.44
CA ALA A 151 0.62 -8.77 10.05
C ALA A 151 0.38 -8.69 8.53
N LYS A 152 1.27 -9.30 7.74
CA LYS A 152 1.13 -9.33 6.28
C LYS A 152 -0.11 -10.09 5.82
N ARG A 153 -0.42 -11.25 6.42
CA ARG A 153 -1.66 -11.99 6.12
C ARG A 153 -2.89 -11.18 6.49
N THR A 154 -2.89 -10.54 7.66
CA THR A 154 -4.00 -9.66 8.09
C THR A 154 -4.19 -8.49 7.11
N ALA A 155 -3.11 -7.81 6.72
CA ALA A 155 -3.16 -6.72 5.75
C ALA A 155 -3.65 -7.20 4.38
N LYS A 156 -3.20 -8.35 3.90
CA LYS A 156 -3.69 -8.95 2.64
C LYS A 156 -5.18 -9.23 2.67
N ARG A 157 -5.69 -9.82 3.75
CA ARG A 157 -7.12 -10.10 3.90
C ARG A 157 -7.96 -8.84 3.91
N ALA A 158 -7.50 -7.81 4.62
CA ALA A 158 -8.14 -6.51 4.60
C ALA A 158 -8.15 -5.92 3.18
N LEU A 159 -7.01 -5.95 2.48
CA LEU A 159 -6.92 -5.44 1.11
C LEU A 159 -7.76 -6.24 0.11
N ILE A 160 -7.91 -7.56 0.27
CA ILE A 160 -8.83 -8.37 -0.55
C ILE A 160 -10.26 -7.84 -0.45
N GLN A 161 -10.68 -7.42 0.75
CA GLN A 161 -12.03 -6.92 1.00
C GLN A 161 -12.20 -5.45 0.58
N LEU A 162 -11.16 -4.63 0.75
CA LEU A 162 -11.23 -3.18 0.59
C LEU A 162 -10.93 -2.69 -0.83
N LEU A 163 -10.00 -3.32 -1.56
CA LEU A 163 -9.61 -2.87 -2.90
C LEU A 163 -10.78 -2.83 -3.91
N PRO A 164 -11.70 -3.81 -3.92
CA PRO A 164 -12.85 -3.78 -4.82
C PRO A 164 -13.88 -2.68 -4.49
N ARG A 165 -13.83 -2.11 -3.28
CA ARG A 165 -14.76 -1.09 -2.77
C ARG A 165 -14.20 0.33 -2.85
N LEU A 166 -13.11 0.52 -3.60
CA LEU A 166 -12.50 1.83 -3.79
C LEU A 166 -13.33 2.76 -4.67
N ASP A 167 -14.31 2.23 -5.39
CA ASP A 167 -15.29 2.99 -6.16
C ASP A 167 -16.19 3.87 -5.27
N GLU A 168 -16.42 3.45 -4.02
CA GLU A 168 -17.19 4.22 -3.03
C GLU A 168 -16.49 5.53 -2.62
N VAL A 169 -15.16 5.62 -2.81
CA VAL A 169 -14.37 6.80 -2.42
C VAL A 169 -14.03 7.64 -3.65
N GLN A 170 -14.82 8.70 -3.86
CA GLN A 170 -14.48 9.73 -4.83
C GLN A 170 -13.08 10.29 -4.52
N ASP A 171 -12.27 10.48 -5.56
CA ASP A 171 -10.89 11.00 -5.50
C ASP A 171 -9.83 10.09 -4.83
N PHE A 172 -10.09 8.79 -4.68
CA PHE A 172 -9.03 7.89 -4.25
C PHE A 172 -7.96 7.70 -5.35
N HIS A 173 -6.80 8.34 -5.14
CA HIS A 173 -5.62 8.12 -5.97
C HIS A 173 -4.56 7.30 -5.24
N LEU A 174 -4.00 6.27 -5.88
CA LEU A 174 -2.80 5.61 -5.37
C LEU A 174 -1.59 6.50 -5.61
N SER A 175 -0.71 6.62 -4.61
CA SER A 175 0.58 7.27 -4.83
C SER A 175 1.44 6.42 -5.80
N SER A 176 2.33 7.04 -6.57
CA SER A 176 3.23 6.32 -7.48
C SER A 176 4.03 5.22 -6.78
N ARG A 177 4.39 5.44 -5.50
CA ARG A 177 5.04 4.43 -4.65
C ARG A 177 4.12 3.23 -4.38
N GLN A 178 2.87 3.47 -3.99
CA GLN A 178 1.90 2.41 -3.71
C GLN A 178 1.54 1.63 -4.98
N SER A 179 1.38 2.33 -6.12
CA SER A 179 1.18 1.67 -7.42
C SER A 179 2.38 0.78 -7.77
N MET A 180 3.61 1.29 -7.65
CA MET A 180 4.83 0.48 -7.86
C MET A 180 4.87 -0.75 -6.95
N ILE A 181 4.51 -0.58 -5.68
CA ILE A 181 4.44 -1.67 -4.69
C ILE A 181 3.44 -2.75 -5.12
N LEU A 182 2.22 -2.37 -5.54
CA LEU A 182 1.22 -3.31 -6.02
C LEU A 182 1.64 -4.00 -7.32
N ARG A 183 2.30 -3.27 -8.23
CA ARG A 183 2.88 -3.86 -9.47
C ARG A 183 3.94 -4.91 -9.14
N GLN A 184 4.75 -4.69 -8.11
CA GLN A 184 5.77 -5.63 -7.67
C GLN A 184 5.18 -6.99 -7.22
N VAL A 185 3.91 -7.04 -6.80
CA VAL A 185 3.23 -8.31 -6.47
C VAL A 185 3.20 -9.25 -7.68
N PHE A 186 3.05 -8.71 -8.89
CA PHE A 186 2.96 -9.49 -10.14
C PHE A 186 4.30 -9.83 -10.76
N MET A 187 5.40 -9.19 -10.33
CA MET A 187 6.74 -9.53 -10.83
C MET A 187 7.20 -10.92 -10.44
N PHE A 188 6.56 -11.53 -9.42
CA PHE A 188 6.88 -12.87 -8.95
C PHE A 188 5.80 -13.85 -9.40
N PRO A 189 6.15 -15.01 -9.98
CA PRO A 189 5.18 -16.03 -10.32
C PRO A 189 4.51 -16.57 -9.04
N LEU A 190 3.23 -16.96 -9.16
CA LEU A 190 2.43 -17.45 -8.04
C LEU A 190 3.10 -18.66 -7.36
N GLU A 191 3.79 -19.48 -8.16
CA GLU A 191 4.45 -20.72 -7.76
C GLU A 191 5.89 -20.56 -7.26
N SER A 192 6.40 -19.33 -7.07
CA SER A 192 7.80 -19.15 -6.66
C SER A 192 8.11 -19.86 -5.32
N VAL A 193 8.81 -21.00 -5.42
CA VAL A 193 9.20 -21.86 -4.28
C VAL A 193 9.97 -21.09 -3.22
N TRP A 194 10.78 -20.11 -3.66
CA TRP A 194 11.58 -19.22 -2.81
C TRP A 194 10.77 -18.33 -1.85
N ARG A 195 9.43 -18.24 -1.99
CA ARG A 195 8.56 -17.49 -1.08
C ARG A 195 7.63 -18.36 -0.23
N LYS A 196 7.58 -19.67 -0.47
CA LYS A 196 6.84 -20.56 0.41
C LYS A 196 7.67 -20.68 1.70
N ASP A 197 7.18 -20.04 2.77
CA ASP A 197 7.63 -20.32 4.13
C ASP A 197 7.56 -21.85 4.33
N VAL A 198 8.56 -22.45 4.96
CA VAL A 198 8.61 -23.90 5.17
C VAL A 198 7.36 -24.40 5.91
N SER A 199 6.75 -23.55 6.73
CA SER A 199 5.48 -23.80 7.41
C SER A 199 4.26 -23.84 6.46
N GLY A 200 4.38 -23.25 5.27
CA GLY A 200 3.34 -23.10 4.25
C GLY A 200 3.45 -24.06 3.08
N LEU A 201 4.48 -24.91 3.00
CA LEU A 201 4.66 -25.90 1.93
C LEU A 201 3.46 -26.85 1.80
N PHE A 202 2.71 -27.08 2.88
CA PHE A 202 1.58 -28.01 2.92
C PHE A 202 0.20 -27.35 3.02
N LYS A 203 0.13 -26.00 3.05
CA LYS A 203 -1.15 -25.28 3.07
C LYS A 203 -1.48 -24.77 1.66
N PRO A 204 -2.76 -24.77 1.25
CA PRO A 204 -3.21 -24.12 0.01
C PRO A 204 -3.16 -22.58 0.18
N VAL A 205 -1.95 -22.03 0.33
CA VAL A 205 -1.66 -20.58 0.37
C VAL A 205 -1.99 -19.92 -0.97
N GLU A 206 -2.13 -20.72 -2.02
CA GLU A 206 -2.43 -20.30 -3.38
C GLU A 206 -3.79 -19.62 -3.50
N ALA A 207 -4.81 -20.03 -2.74
CA ALA A 207 -6.13 -19.40 -2.82
C ALA A 207 -6.14 -17.96 -2.30
N GLU A 208 -5.50 -17.70 -1.15
CA GLU A 208 -5.42 -16.36 -0.55
C GLU A 208 -4.55 -15.43 -1.42
N GLU A 209 -3.43 -15.92 -1.95
CA GLU A 209 -2.58 -15.13 -2.85
C GLU A 209 -3.26 -14.82 -4.18
N THR A 210 -3.98 -15.79 -4.75
CA THR A 210 -4.77 -15.60 -5.97
C THR A 210 -5.86 -14.57 -5.74
N ALA A 211 -6.62 -14.69 -4.64
CA ALA A 211 -7.66 -13.73 -4.27
C ALA A 211 -7.08 -12.31 -4.08
N PHE A 212 -5.90 -12.21 -3.46
CA PHE A 212 -5.19 -10.93 -3.31
C PHE A 212 -4.84 -10.33 -4.67
N ARG A 213 -4.21 -11.10 -5.57
CA ARG A 213 -3.85 -10.62 -6.91
C ARG A 213 -5.07 -10.21 -7.75
N VAL A 214 -6.14 -10.99 -7.70
CA VAL A 214 -7.42 -10.67 -8.34
C VAL A 214 -7.98 -9.34 -7.80
N SER A 215 -7.92 -9.14 -6.48
CA SER A 215 -8.40 -7.91 -5.85
C SER A 215 -7.54 -6.69 -6.23
N VAL A 216 -6.21 -6.87 -6.37
CA VAL A 216 -5.31 -5.83 -6.87
C VAL A 216 -5.63 -5.47 -8.33
N LEU A 217 -5.90 -6.45 -9.20
CA LEU A 217 -6.31 -6.18 -10.59
C LEU A 217 -7.61 -5.37 -10.65
N LYS A 218 -8.61 -5.75 -9.84
CA LYS A 218 -9.85 -4.99 -9.72
C LYS A 218 -9.60 -3.57 -9.21
N GLY A 219 -8.73 -3.41 -8.22
CA GLY A 219 -8.27 -2.10 -7.76
C GLY A 219 -7.61 -1.29 -8.88
N PHE A 220 -6.78 -1.90 -9.74
CA PHE A 220 -6.20 -1.19 -10.88
C PHE A 220 -7.24 -0.72 -11.90
N ALA A 221 -8.32 -1.48 -12.16
CA ALA A 221 -9.40 -0.98 -13.01
C ALA A 221 -10.02 0.32 -12.47
N LEU A 222 -10.11 0.44 -11.14
CA LEU A 222 -10.71 1.59 -10.47
C LEU A 222 -9.75 2.80 -10.35
N VAL A 223 -8.47 2.57 -10.04
CA VAL A 223 -7.55 3.66 -9.64
C VAL A 223 -6.18 3.59 -10.32
N GLY A 224 -6.02 2.71 -11.30
CA GLY A 224 -4.78 2.52 -12.05
C GLY A 224 -4.38 3.69 -12.95
N ASP A 225 -3.11 3.71 -13.32
CA ASP A 225 -2.47 4.65 -14.24
C ASP A 225 -2.01 3.94 -15.54
N GLU A 226 -1.35 4.69 -16.43
CA GLU A 226 -0.83 4.16 -17.71
C GLU A 226 0.19 3.04 -17.53
N ASP A 227 1.00 3.10 -16.48
CA ASP A 227 1.96 2.04 -16.16
C ASP A 227 1.23 0.74 -15.81
N CYS A 228 0.14 0.82 -15.04
CA CYS A 228 -0.71 -0.33 -14.71
C CYS A 228 -1.34 -0.96 -15.96
N LEU A 229 -1.69 -0.16 -16.98
CA LEU A 229 -2.23 -0.69 -18.24
C LEU A 229 -1.26 -1.68 -18.90
N SER A 230 0.01 -1.30 -19.03
CA SER A 230 1.02 -2.15 -19.64
C SER A 230 1.21 -3.49 -18.90
N LEU A 231 1.05 -3.48 -17.58
CA LEU A 231 1.13 -4.68 -16.75
C LEU A 231 -0.12 -5.57 -16.94
N VAL A 232 -1.31 -4.97 -16.89
CA VAL A 232 -2.58 -5.69 -17.05
C VAL A 232 -2.68 -6.34 -18.44
N GLU A 233 -2.25 -5.63 -19.50
CA GLU A 233 -2.19 -6.18 -20.86
C GLU A 233 -1.26 -7.40 -20.94
N LYS A 234 -0.07 -7.33 -20.33
CA LYS A 234 0.86 -8.47 -20.26
C LYS A 234 0.25 -9.68 -19.56
N ILE A 235 -0.48 -9.46 -18.46
CA ILE A 235 -1.14 -10.54 -17.71
C ILE A 235 -2.31 -11.13 -18.52
N ALA A 236 -3.11 -10.29 -19.18
CA ALA A 236 -4.25 -10.71 -19.98
C ALA A 236 -3.85 -11.55 -21.21
N LEU A 237 -2.68 -11.26 -21.80
CA LEU A 237 -2.13 -11.97 -22.96
C LEU A 237 -1.27 -13.18 -22.57
N GLY A 238 -0.68 -13.20 -21.37
CA GLY A 238 0.22 -14.24 -20.92
C GLY A 238 -0.42 -15.63 -20.81
N ASP A 239 0.40 -16.67 -20.80
CA ASP A 239 -0.05 -18.05 -20.58
C ASP A 239 -0.38 -18.28 -19.10
N ALA A 240 -1.46 -19.02 -18.85
CA ALA A 240 -1.86 -19.45 -17.51
C ALA A 240 -1.75 -20.97 -17.44
N LYS A 241 -0.93 -21.47 -16.50
CA LYS A 241 -0.69 -22.92 -16.34
C LYS A 241 -1.48 -23.50 -15.18
N THR A 242 -1.74 -22.68 -14.17
CA THR A 242 -2.49 -23.07 -12.98
C THR A 242 -3.91 -22.52 -13.00
N GLU A 243 -4.79 -23.10 -12.18
CA GLU A 243 -6.14 -22.56 -11.96
C GLU A 243 -6.10 -21.13 -11.41
N GLY A 244 -5.18 -20.85 -10.47
CA GLY A 244 -4.98 -19.51 -9.91
C GLY A 244 -4.52 -18.49 -10.96
N GLU A 245 -3.56 -18.85 -11.81
CA GLU A 245 -3.15 -18.00 -12.94
C GLU A 245 -4.27 -17.81 -13.95
N THR A 246 -5.10 -18.83 -14.18
CA THR A 246 -6.26 -18.74 -15.09
C THR A 246 -7.28 -17.73 -14.55
N ALA A 247 -7.56 -17.77 -13.25
CA ALA A 247 -8.41 -16.79 -12.59
C ALA A 247 -7.85 -15.36 -12.69
N ILE A 248 -6.54 -15.18 -12.45
CA ILE A 248 -5.85 -13.89 -12.57
C ILE A 248 -5.91 -13.37 -14.01
N LYS A 249 -5.62 -14.21 -15.01
CA LYS A 249 -5.68 -13.87 -16.44
C LYS A 249 -7.09 -13.44 -16.85
N ARG A 250 -8.10 -14.21 -16.48
CA ARG A 250 -9.51 -13.88 -16.75
C ARG A 250 -9.89 -12.53 -16.15
N THR A 251 -9.55 -12.28 -14.88
CA THR A 251 -9.82 -10.98 -14.25
C THR A 251 -9.05 -9.85 -14.94
N ALA A 252 -7.81 -10.07 -15.37
CA ALA A 252 -7.06 -9.05 -16.12
C ALA A 252 -7.75 -8.70 -17.44
N GLN A 253 -8.29 -9.69 -18.17
CA GLN A 253 -9.06 -9.47 -19.40
C GLN A 253 -10.34 -8.67 -19.13
N GLU A 254 -11.05 -8.95 -18.04
CA GLU A 254 -12.24 -8.20 -17.60
C GLU A 254 -11.89 -6.75 -17.21
N CYS A 255 -10.75 -6.53 -16.56
CA CYS A 255 -10.33 -5.21 -16.08
C CYS A 255 -9.76 -4.30 -17.19
N LEU A 256 -9.23 -4.89 -18.26
CA LEU A 256 -8.54 -4.19 -19.34
C LEU A 256 -9.41 -3.11 -20.03
N PRO A 257 -10.66 -3.37 -20.48
CA PRO A 257 -11.49 -2.33 -21.11
C PRO A 257 -11.79 -1.18 -20.15
N LEU A 258 -12.11 -1.48 -18.88
CA LEU A 258 -12.41 -0.47 -17.86
C LEU A 258 -11.21 0.45 -17.60
N LEU A 259 -10.01 -0.13 -17.52
CA LEU A 259 -8.78 0.63 -17.33
C LEU A 259 -8.46 1.53 -18.53
N LYS A 260 -8.72 1.06 -19.75
CA LYS A 260 -8.52 1.87 -20.98
C LYS A 260 -9.44 3.07 -21.02
N GLU A 261 -10.74 2.85 -20.80
CA GLU A 261 -11.74 3.92 -20.77
C GLU A 261 -11.39 4.98 -19.72
N ARG A 262 -10.97 4.55 -18.52
CA ARG A 262 -10.53 5.47 -17.46
C ARG A 262 -9.32 6.31 -17.87
N ILE A 263 -8.30 5.69 -18.45
CA ILE A 263 -7.08 6.40 -18.87
C ILE A 263 -7.40 7.39 -20.00
N GLU A 264 -8.27 7.02 -20.93
CA GLU A 264 -8.76 7.92 -21.99
C GLU A 264 -9.50 9.12 -21.40
N GLY A 265 -10.39 8.90 -20.42
CA GLY A 265 -11.06 9.97 -19.68
C GLY A 265 -10.07 10.92 -19.01
N GLN A 266 -9.07 10.40 -18.29
CA GLN A 266 -8.03 11.21 -17.66
C GLN A 266 -7.18 12.00 -18.68
N ARG A 267 -6.91 11.43 -19.86
CA ARG A 267 -6.20 12.14 -20.95
C ARG A 267 -7.06 13.26 -21.53
N ALA A 268 -8.36 13.03 -21.70
CA ALA A 268 -9.30 14.04 -22.17
C ALA A 268 -9.37 15.21 -21.19
N GLU A 269 -9.54 14.95 -19.89
CA GLU A 269 -9.54 15.98 -18.83
C GLU A 269 -8.27 16.83 -18.83
N LYS A 270 -7.09 16.19 -18.88
CA LYS A 270 -5.80 16.89 -18.96
C LYS A 270 -5.66 17.73 -20.23
N THR A 271 -6.27 17.31 -21.34
CA THR A 271 -6.26 18.06 -22.60
C THR A 271 -7.16 19.30 -22.52
N LEU A 272 -8.33 19.19 -21.89
CA LEU A 272 -9.25 20.31 -21.67
C LEU A 272 -8.63 21.41 -20.79
N LEU A 273 -7.90 21.04 -19.74
CA LEU A 273 -7.23 22.01 -18.85
C LEU A 273 -6.10 22.78 -19.57
N ARG A 274 -5.45 22.18 -20.57
CA ARG A 274 -4.42 22.86 -21.37
C ARG A 274 -5.02 23.88 -22.33
N ALA A 275 -6.19 23.61 -22.90
CA ALA A 275 -6.86 24.54 -23.80
C ALA A 275 -7.30 25.82 -23.07
N SER A 276 -7.82 25.70 -21.84
CA SER A 276 -8.22 26.85 -21.03
C SER A 276 -7.04 27.70 -20.54
N SER A 277 -5.84 27.10 -20.38
CA SER A 277 -4.63 27.85 -19.98
C SER A 277 -3.92 28.53 -21.15
N ALA A 278 -4.22 28.14 -22.39
CA ALA A 278 -3.53 28.64 -23.59
C ALA A 278 -4.08 29.99 -24.12
N GLU A 279 -5.21 30.49 -23.59
CA GLU A 279 -5.79 31.79 -24.00
C GLU A 279 -5.12 33.02 -23.34
N GLY A 280 -4.12 32.83 -22.47
CA GLY A 280 -3.38 33.94 -21.84
C GLY A 280 -2.16 34.47 -22.59
N GLY A 281 -1.86 33.95 -23.79
CA GLY A 281 -0.55 34.11 -24.45
C GLY A 281 -0.45 35.17 -25.55
N GLY A 282 -1.48 35.97 -25.83
CA GLY A 282 -1.46 36.78 -27.06
C GLY A 282 -2.38 37.99 -27.10
N GLU A 283 -2.35 38.83 -26.07
CA GLU A 283 -2.69 40.28 -26.09
C GLU A 283 -2.67 40.72 -24.62
N VAL A 284 -1.66 41.42 -24.10
CA VAL A 284 -1.54 42.89 -24.21
C VAL A 284 -2.90 43.58 -24.44
N LEU A 285 -3.93 43.18 -23.69
CA LEU A 285 -4.98 44.11 -23.29
C LEU A 285 -4.36 45.03 -22.24
N LEU A 286 -3.80 46.12 -22.76
CA LEU A 286 -3.48 47.35 -22.04
C LEU A 286 -4.62 47.69 -21.09
N ARG A 287 -4.49 47.31 -19.82
CA ARG A 287 -5.13 48.06 -18.75
C ARG A 287 -4.13 49.11 -18.30
N PRO A 288 -4.39 50.41 -18.50
CA PRO A 288 -3.59 51.44 -17.87
C PRO A 288 -3.61 51.21 -16.36
N SER A 289 -2.40 51.22 -15.79
CA SER A 289 -2.17 51.33 -14.36
C SER A 289 -2.91 52.57 -13.87
N THR A 290 -4.10 52.38 -13.32
CA THR A 290 -4.79 53.42 -12.56
C THR A 290 -4.51 53.11 -11.12
N GLU A 291 -3.62 53.91 -10.53
CA GLU A 291 -3.34 53.95 -9.10
C GLU A 291 -4.67 53.96 -8.33
N MET A 292 -4.96 52.90 -7.57
CA MET A 292 -6.03 52.95 -6.59
C MET A 292 -5.40 53.18 -5.23
N HIS A 293 -5.56 54.41 -4.76
CA HIS A 293 -5.38 54.84 -3.38
C HIS A 293 -6.03 53.86 -2.40
N GLY A 294 -5.38 53.70 -1.25
CA GLY A 294 -5.84 52.86 -0.15
C GLY A 294 -7.29 53.13 0.24
N THR A 295 -8.10 52.09 0.18
CA THR A 295 -9.42 52.03 0.84
C THR A 295 -9.29 51.16 2.08
N ALA A 296 -9.73 51.73 3.20
CA ALA A 296 -9.57 51.22 4.55
C ALA A 296 -10.42 49.95 4.83
N GLU A 297 -9.91 49.13 5.77
CA GLU A 297 -10.38 47.81 6.20
C GLU A 297 -11.78 47.73 6.87
N THR A 298 -12.63 48.75 6.83
CA THR A 298 -13.80 48.82 7.74
C THR A 298 -15.18 48.59 7.14
N GLU A 299 -15.33 48.22 5.86
CA GLU A 299 -16.65 48.16 5.21
C GLU A 299 -17.07 46.78 4.69
N LEU A 300 -16.75 45.71 5.42
CA LEU A 300 -17.42 44.42 5.25
C LEU A 300 -18.70 44.38 6.08
N LEU A 301 -19.78 44.87 5.48
CA LEU A 301 -21.15 44.78 5.97
C LEU A 301 -21.53 43.31 6.21
N ARG A 302 -21.86 42.98 7.47
CA ARG A 302 -22.62 41.77 7.80
C ARG A 302 -24.10 42.02 7.51
N PRO A 303 -24.83 41.08 6.88
CA PRO A 303 -26.28 41.13 6.89
C PRO A 303 -26.79 41.03 8.34
N LEU A 304 -27.69 41.93 8.71
CA LEU A 304 -28.52 41.82 9.91
C LEU A 304 -29.67 40.89 9.54
N ASP A 305 -29.73 39.75 10.23
CA ASP A 305 -30.90 38.87 10.21
C ASP A 305 -32.03 39.51 11.03
N GLU A 306 -33.24 39.56 10.47
CA GLU A 306 -34.52 39.80 11.17
C GLU A 306 -35.11 38.48 11.67
#